data_AF-A0AA38MN07-F1
#
_entry.id   AF-A0AA38MN07-F1
#
_cell.length_a   1.000
_cell.length_b   1.000
_cell.length_c   1.000
_cell.angle_alpha   90.00
_cell.angle_beta   90.00
_cell.angle_gamma   90.00
#
_symmetry.space_group_name_H-M   'P 1'
#
loop_
_entity.id
_entity.type
_entity.pdbx_description
1 polymer ?
#
loop_
_entity_poly.entity_id
_entity_poly.type
_entity_poly.pdbx_seq_one_letter_code
_entity_poly.pdbx_strand_id
1 'polypeptide(L)'
;MKRAERESFAQRVCHYYEHIANKDKFRTVCHFADENQNRRSLYNILSRYERTGNSNYKKISGRPVSKRTQKLCSAIEKMFKNDPNTPERAVAAKLDICQSYLHELKVKRLGINAHKCKTVPYYTHDQKVRAKTACRKIVDKRAPKQSGKIIVMDDETSWLLILLTFQEQSILPL
;
A
#
# COMPACT_ATOMS: atom_id res chain seq x y z
N MET A 1 23.11 -5.53 21.31
CA MET A 1 22.29 -6.41 20.45
C MET A 1 20.99 -5.71 20.03
N LYS A 2 20.81 -5.46 18.73
CA LYS A 2 19.57 -4.89 18.13
C LYS A 2 18.42 -5.91 18.22
N ARG A 3 17.17 -5.48 17.97
CA ARG A 3 15.99 -6.36 18.08
C ARG A 3 16.06 -7.55 17.11
N ALA A 4 16.40 -7.29 15.85
CA ALA A 4 16.51 -8.32 14.82
C ALA A 4 17.54 -9.40 15.21
N GLU A 5 18.68 -9.00 15.75
CA GLU A 5 19.71 -9.91 16.25
C GLU A 5 19.19 -10.79 17.40
N ARG A 6 18.43 -10.22 18.34
CA ARG A 6 17.81 -10.98 19.45
C ARG A 6 16.75 -11.96 18.97
N GLU A 7 15.97 -11.58 17.96
CA GLU A 7 14.94 -12.43 17.36
C GLU A 7 15.57 -13.62 16.62
N SER A 8 16.59 -13.35 15.78
CA SER A 8 17.40 -14.39 15.13
C SER A 8 18.06 -15.33 16.14
N PHE A 9 18.62 -14.76 17.21
CA PHE A 9 19.23 -15.56 18.26
C PHE A 9 18.21 -16.46 18.98
N ALA A 10 17.04 -15.92 19.33
CA ALA A 10 15.97 -16.72 19.93
C ALA A 10 15.49 -17.85 19.03
N GLN A 11 15.40 -17.62 17.71
CA GLN A 11 15.08 -18.68 16.73
C GLN A 11 16.13 -19.79 16.73
N ARG A 12 17.42 -19.42 16.72
CA ARG A 12 18.55 -20.38 16.80
C ARG A 12 18.49 -21.22 18.08
N VAL A 13 18.23 -20.59 19.23
CA VAL A 13 18.10 -21.30 20.52
C VAL A 13 16.92 -22.26 20.51
N CYS A 14 15.76 -21.83 20.02
CA CYS A 14 14.57 -22.69 19.91
C CYS A 14 14.79 -23.87 18.95
N HIS A 15 15.45 -23.64 17.81
CA HIS A 15 15.79 -24.70 16.85
C HIS A 15 16.71 -25.75 17.49
N TYR A 16 17.76 -25.33 18.19
CA TYR A 16 18.65 -26.24 18.91
C TYR A 16 17.91 -27.04 20.00
N TYR A 17 17.04 -26.36 20.76
CA TYR A 17 16.24 -27.00 21.81
C TYR A 17 15.37 -28.14 21.28
N GLU A 18 14.73 -27.94 20.13
CA GLU A 18 13.77 -28.89 19.56
C GLU A 18 14.43 -30.02 18.76
N HIS A 19 15.45 -29.71 17.96
CA HIS A 19 16.03 -30.67 17.02
C HIS A 19 17.31 -31.36 17.52
N ILE A 20 18.06 -30.74 18.45
CA ILE A 20 19.38 -31.24 18.88
C ILE A 20 19.35 -31.68 20.34
N ALA A 21 18.82 -30.82 21.22
CA ALA A 21 18.81 -31.08 22.66
C ALA A 21 17.64 -31.95 23.14
N ASN A 22 16.76 -32.40 22.24
CA ASN A 22 15.57 -33.20 22.57
C ASN A 22 14.73 -32.60 23.71
N LYS A 23 14.53 -31.29 23.68
CA LYS A 23 13.79 -30.50 24.68
C LYS A 23 14.42 -30.48 26.09
N ASP A 24 15.72 -30.73 26.20
CA ASP A 24 16.45 -30.53 27.46
C ASP A 24 16.96 -29.07 27.58
N LYS A 25 16.43 -28.37 28.60
CA LYS A 25 16.82 -27.00 28.93
C LYS A 25 18.26 -26.89 29.37
N PHE A 26 18.74 -27.82 30.19
CA PHE A 26 20.06 -27.72 30.79
C PHE A 26 21.15 -27.83 29.72
N ARG A 27 21.04 -28.85 28.85
CA ARG A 27 21.93 -29.02 27.69
C ARG A 27 21.93 -27.82 26.76
N THR A 28 20.75 -27.27 26.48
CA THR A 28 20.62 -26.07 25.64
C THR A 28 21.29 -24.86 26.28
N VAL A 29 21.03 -24.61 27.56
CA VAL A 29 21.60 -23.46 28.27
C VAL A 29 23.12 -23.58 28.40
N CYS A 30 23.67 -24.76 28.67
CA CYS A 30 25.12 -24.95 28.74
C CYS A 30 25.79 -24.66 27.39
N HIS A 31 25.27 -25.20 26.28
CA HIS A 31 25.82 -24.96 24.94
C HIS A 31 25.92 -23.46 24.60
N PHE A 32 24.85 -22.70 24.82
CA PHE A 32 24.87 -21.25 24.53
C PHE A 32 25.53 -20.41 25.64
N ALA A 33 25.70 -20.94 26.85
CA ALA A 33 26.47 -20.27 27.89
C ALA A 33 27.97 -20.27 27.55
N ASP A 34 28.47 -21.32 26.91
CA ASP A 34 29.84 -21.40 26.40
C ASP A 34 30.09 -20.34 25.30
N GLU A 35 29.04 -19.93 24.57
CA GLU A 35 29.06 -18.80 23.61
C GLU A 35 28.95 -17.41 24.27
N ASN A 36 29.23 -17.31 25.58
CA ASN A 36 29.13 -16.08 26.39
C ASN A 36 27.73 -15.44 26.41
N GLN A 37 26.66 -16.22 26.23
CA GLN A 37 25.29 -15.71 26.33
C GLN A 37 24.77 -15.79 27.76
N ASN A 38 24.04 -14.75 28.20
CA ASN A 38 23.53 -14.71 29.57
C ASN A 38 22.46 -15.79 29.79
N ARG A 39 22.74 -16.70 30.74
CA ARG A 39 21.85 -17.82 31.15
C ARG A 39 20.42 -17.37 31.45
N ARG A 40 20.23 -16.20 32.09
CA ARG A 40 18.90 -15.66 32.40
C ARG A 40 18.08 -15.39 31.13
N SER A 41 18.72 -14.88 30.08
CA SER A 41 18.06 -14.64 28.80
C SER A 41 17.69 -15.94 28.10
N LEU A 42 18.55 -16.95 28.17
CA LEU A 42 18.30 -18.28 27.60
C LEU A 42 17.09 -18.95 28.26
N TYR A 43 17.04 -18.98 29.59
CA TYR A 43 15.87 -19.50 30.30
C TYR A 43 14.59 -18.72 29.98
N ASN A 44 14.65 -17.39 29.89
CA ASN A 44 13.48 -16.59 29.49
C ASN A 44 12.98 -16.93 28.07
N ILE A 45 13.89 -17.17 27.12
CA ILE A 45 13.55 -17.58 25.75
C ILE A 45 12.87 -18.95 25.77
N LEU A 46 13.46 -19.93 26.46
CA LEU A 46 12.93 -21.30 26.56
C LEU A 46 11.58 -21.34 27.28
N SER A 47 11.42 -20.67 28.42
CA SER A 47 10.15 -20.59 29.14
C SER A 47 9.07 -19.90 28.30
N ARG A 48 9.42 -18.89 27.51
CA ARG A 48 8.49 -18.28 26.54
C ARG A 48 8.12 -19.28 25.45
N TYR A 49 9.08 -20.04 24.93
CA TYR A 49 8.84 -21.05 23.90
C TYR A 49 7.89 -22.13 24.38
N GLU A 50 8.11 -22.70 25.56
CA GLU A 50 7.23 -23.72 26.14
C GLU A 50 5.79 -23.24 26.34
N ARG A 51 5.61 -21.99 26.80
CA ARG A 51 4.28 -21.44 27.03
C ARG A 51 3.51 -21.16 25.73
N THR A 52 4.20 -20.71 24.69
CA THR A 52 3.56 -20.15 23.49
C THR A 52 3.71 -21.02 22.24
N GLY A 53 4.59 -22.03 22.28
CA GLY A 53 4.98 -22.83 21.11
C GLY A 53 5.70 -22.03 20.02
N ASN A 54 6.13 -20.80 20.29
CA ASN A 54 6.65 -19.89 19.28
C ASN A 54 7.82 -19.05 19.82
N SER A 55 8.84 -18.85 18.98
CA SER A 55 10.02 -18.02 19.25
C SER A 55 9.80 -16.53 18.96
N ASN A 56 8.69 -16.18 18.30
CA ASN A 56 8.36 -14.82 17.91
C ASN A 56 8.18 -13.88 19.10
N TYR A 57 8.79 -12.69 19.00
CA TYR A 57 8.62 -11.63 19.98
C TYR A 57 7.27 -10.95 19.81
N LYS A 58 6.68 -10.53 20.93
CA LYS A 58 5.49 -9.66 20.90
C LYS A 58 5.83 -8.36 20.19
N LYS A 59 4.89 -7.87 19.38
CA LYS A 59 4.97 -6.53 18.81
C LYS A 59 4.94 -5.53 19.96
N ILE A 60 5.89 -4.60 19.97
CA ILE A 60 5.87 -3.53 20.97
C ILE A 60 4.69 -2.63 20.60
N SER A 61 3.73 -2.50 21.51
CA SER A 61 2.67 -1.52 21.37
C SER A 61 3.28 -0.13 21.48
N GLY A 62 3.13 0.69 20.44
CA GLY A 62 3.50 2.11 20.49
C GLY A 62 2.55 2.90 21.38
N ARG A 63 2.77 4.21 21.47
CA ARG A 63 1.87 5.13 22.19
C ARG A 63 0.45 5.02 21.62
N PRO A 64 -0.59 4.84 22.45
CA PRO A 64 -1.96 4.79 21.97
C PRO A 64 -2.35 6.10 21.31
N VAL A 65 -3.11 6.01 20.22
CA VAL A 65 -3.59 7.18 19.48
C VAL A 65 -4.71 7.85 20.27
N SER A 66 -4.72 9.19 20.35
CA SER A 66 -5.77 9.94 21.04
C SER A 66 -7.13 9.80 20.34
N LYS A 67 -8.22 9.68 21.12
CA LYS A 67 -9.62 9.65 20.65
C LYS A 67 -9.96 10.84 19.73
N ARG A 68 -9.35 12.02 19.97
CA ARG A 68 -9.50 13.21 19.11
C ARG A 68 -9.05 12.92 17.67
N THR A 69 -7.96 12.19 17.52
CA THR A 69 -7.39 11.82 16.21
C THR A 69 -8.34 10.95 15.41
N GLN A 70 -9.07 10.04 16.07
CA GLN A 70 -9.98 9.13 15.38
C GLN A 70 -11.23 9.85 14.87
N LYS A 71 -11.82 10.73 15.68
CA LYS A 71 -12.93 11.61 15.23
C LYS A 71 -12.51 12.47 14.04
N LEU A 72 -11.30 13.01 14.08
CA LEU A 72 -10.75 13.84 13.02
C LEU A 72 -10.54 13.04 11.72
N CYS A 73 -10.04 11.80 11.80
CA CYS A 73 -9.92 10.91 10.64
C CYS A 73 -11.29 10.65 9.98
N SER A 74 -12.33 10.36 10.77
CA SER A 74 -13.68 10.14 10.24
C SER A 74 -14.29 11.41 9.61
N ALA A 75 -13.98 12.60 10.14
CA ALA A 75 -14.40 13.86 9.55
C ALA A 75 -13.73 14.08 8.18
N ILE A 76 -12.41 13.88 8.10
CA ILE A 76 -11.64 13.98 6.85
C ILE A 76 -12.21 13.02 5.79
N GLU A 77 -12.44 11.77 6.17
CA GLU A 77 -12.97 10.75 5.27
C GLU A 77 -14.33 11.15 4.68
N LYS A 78 -15.24 11.67 5.50
CA LYS A 78 -16.55 12.16 5.04
C LYS A 78 -16.41 13.33 4.05
N MET A 79 -15.50 14.27 4.30
CA MET A 79 -15.32 15.44 3.44
C MET A 79 -14.79 15.04 2.05
N PHE A 80 -13.79 14.15 1.99
CA PHE A 80 -13.23 13.70 0.71
C PHE A 80 -14.11 12.68 -0.01
N LYS A 81 -14.99 11.96 0.70
CA LYS A 81 -15.97 11.05 0.07
C LYS A 81 -17.07 11.80 -0.67
N ASN A 82 -17.51 12.94 -0.14
CA ASN A 82 -18.52 13.77 -0.78
C ASN A 82 -17.93 14.53 -1.98
N ASP A 83 -16.80 15.22 -1.76
CA ASP A 83 -16.15 16.05 -2.78
C ASP A 83 -14.65 15.73 -2.86
N PRO A 84 -14.23 14.77 -3.71
CA PRO A 84 -12.84 14.32 -3.78
C PRO A 84 -11.89 15.40 -4.32
N ASN A 85 -12.42 16.38 -5.06
CA ASN A 85 -11.65 17.48 -5.65
C ASN A 85 -11.44 18.66 -4.71
N THR A 86 -11.89 18.58 -3.46
CA THR A 86 -11.75 19.67 -2.49
C THR A 86 -10.27 19.93 -2.19
N PRO A 87 -9.80 21.18 -2.24
CA PRO A 87 -8.41 21.50 -1.91
C PRO A 87 -8.12 21.24 -0.43
N GLU A 88 -6.99 20.58 -0.16
CA GLU A 88 -6.57 20.22 1.20
C GLU A 88 -6.49 21.42 2.13
N ARG A 89 -6.08 22.60 1.62
CA ARG A 89 -6.01 23.84 2.41
C ARG A 89 -7.38 24.25 2.96
N ALA A 90 -8.45 24.12 2.17
CA ALA A 90 -9.79 24.48 2.62
C ALA A 90 -10.31 23.50 3.69
N VAL A 91 -10.00 22.21 3.55
CA VAL A 91 -10.34 21.18 4.55
C VAL A 91 -9.55 21.39 5.83
N ALA A 92 -8.26 21.71 5.72
CA ALA A 92 -7.37 21.98 6.85
C ALA A 92 -7.85 23.19 7.66
N ALA A 93 -8.22 24.28 6.98
CA ALA A 93 -8.80 25.47 7.62
C ALA A 93 -10.12 25.15 8.33
N LYS A 94 -11.01 24.35 7.73
CA LYS A 94 -12.28 23.94 8.35
C LYS A 94 -12.10 23.07 9.59
N LEU A 95 -11.04 22.27 9.64
CA LEU A 95 -10.75 21.35 10.74
C LEU A 95 -9.77 21.90 11.77
N ASP A 96 -9.31 23.15 11.59
CA ASP A 96 -8.31 23.82 12.42
C ASP A 96 -7.04 22.97 12.63
N ILE A 97 -6.49 22.48 11.51
CA ILE A 97 -5.26 21.69 11.50
C ILE A 97 -4.28 22.20 10.46
N CYS A 98 -3.00 21.93 10.67
CA CYS A 98 -1.99 22.19 9.66
C CYS A 98 -2.19 21.29 8.43
N GLN A 99 -1.97 21.85 7.24
CA GLN A 99 -2.13 21.14 5.97
C GLN A 99 -1.23 19.89 5.88
N SER A 100 0.01 19.97 6.38
CA SER A 100 0.94 18.83 6.36
C SER A 100 0.41 17.65 7.19
N TYR A 101 -0.19 17.94 8.35
CA TYR A 101 -0.81 16.95 9.21
C TYR A 101 -2.06 16.32 8.57
N LEU A 102 -2.89 17.15 7.91
CA LEU A 102 -4.01 16.65 7.11
C LEU A 102 -3.53 15.70 6.01
N HIS A 103 -2.49 16.09 5.27
CA HIS A 103 -1.92 15.28 4.19
C HIS A 103 -1.40 13.93 4.70
N GLU A 104 -0.68 13.93 5.83
CA GLU A 104 -0.20 12.70 6.44
C GLU A 104 -1.35 11.76 6.83
N LEU A 105 -2.40 12.29 7.47
CA LEU A 105 -3.57 11.49 7.84
C LEU A 105 -4.31 10.96 6.61
N LYS A 106 -4.51 11.82 5.61
CA LYS A 106 -5.21 11.49 4.36
C LYS A 106 -4.49 10.38 3.59
N VAL A 107 -3.19 10.51 3.35
CA VAL A 107 -2.42 9.56 2.52
C VAL A 107 -2.01 8.33 3.32
N LYS A 108 -1.35 8.50 4.47
CA LYS A 108 -0.75 7.36 5.19
C LYS A 108 -1.75 6.55 6.00
N ARG A 109 -2.79 7.18 6.55
CA ARG A 109 -3.77 6.47 7.38
C ARG A 109 -5.04 6.11 6.62
N LEU A 110 -5.59 7.05 5.86
CA LEU A 110 -6.86 6.85 5.14
C LEU A 110 -6.66 6.29 3.72
N GLY A 111 -5.45 6.36 3.16
CA GLY A 111 -5.17 5.86 1.81
C GLY A 111 -5.86 6.65 0.69
N ILE A 112 -6.31 7.87 0.98
CA ILE A 112 -7.04 8.71 0.01
C ILE A 112 -6.01 9.46 -0.83
N ASN A 113 -5.80 8.99 -2.05
CA ASN A 113 -4.88 9.61 -3.00
C ASN A 113 -5.62 10.60 -3.90
N ALA A 114 -5.01 11.75 -4.15
CA ALA A 114 -5.50 12.69 -5.15
C ALA A 114 -5.01 12.25 -6.54
N HIS A 115 -5.93 12.11 -7.49
CA HIS A 115 -5.61 11.83 -8.89
C HIS A 115 -5.91 13.05 -9.75
N LYS A 116 -5.08 13.29 -10.75
CA LYS A 116 -5.35 14.34 -11.74
C LYS A 116 -6.52 13.89 -12.61
N CYS A 117 -7.52 14.75 -12.75
CA CYS A 117 -8.61 14.53 -13.70
C CYS A 117 -8.04 14.56 -15.12
N LYS A 118 -8.46 13.63 -15.97
CA LYS A 118 -8.14 13.64 -17.40
C LYS A 118 -9.27 14.33 -18.15
N THR A 119 -8.92 15.21 -19.07
CA THR A 119 -9.88 15.80 -20.00
C THR A 119 -10.48 14.70 -20.86
N VAL A 120 -11.80 14.64 -20.92
CA VAL A 120 -12.54 13.70 -21.76
C VAL A 120 -13.50 14.47 -22.66
N PRO A 121 -13.75 14.00 -23.89
CA PRO A 121 -14.78 14.58 -24.75
C PRO A 121 -16.13 14.59 -24.02
N TYR A 122 -16.85 15.70 -24.12
CA TYR A 122 -18.18 15.80 -23.56
C TYR A 122 -19.18 15.01 -24.43
N TYR A 123 -19.94 14.11 -23.81
CA TYR A 123 -21.02 13.39 -24.46
C TYR A 123 -22.38 13.90 -24.01
N THR A 124 -23.27 14.18 -24.96
CA THR A 124 -24.70 14.37 -24.70
C THR A 124 -25.36 13.05 -24.27
N HIS A 125 -26.56 13.11 -23.69
CA HIS A 125 -27.27 11.91 -23.22
C HIS A 125 -27.44 10.86 -24.35
N ASP A 126 -27.88 11.29 -25.52
CA ASP A 126 -28.08 10.41 -26.68
C ASP A 126 -26.77 9.83 -27.21
N GLN A 127 -25.68 10.60 -27.18
CA GLN A 127 -24.36 10.11 -27.56
C GLN A 127 -23.88 9.01 -26.59
N LYS A 128 -24.12 9.15 -25.29
CA LYS A 128 -23.78 8.10 -24.31
C LYS A 128 -24.53 6.80 -24.57
N VAL A 129 -25.85 6.89 -24.83
CA VAL A 129 -26.69 5.73 -25.13
C VAL A 129 -26.24 5.04 -26.42
N ARG A 130 -25.97 5.83 -27.47
CA ARG A 130 -25.46 5.32 -28.75
C ARG A 130 -24.10 4.66 -28.61
N ALA A 131 -23.15 5.29 -27.93
CA ALA A 131 -21.81 4.75 -27.70
C ALA A 131 -21.88 3.40 -26.97
N LYS A 132 -22.64 3.32 -25.87
CA LYS A 132 -22.80 2.07 -25.11
C LYS A 132 -23.42 0.95 -25.96
N THR A 133 -24.46 1.28 -26.73
CA THR A 133 -25.16 0.32 -27.60
C THR A 133 -24.27 -0.13 -28.75
N ALA A 134 -23.51 0.78 -29.36
CA ALA A 134 -22.56 0.47 -30.43
C ALA A 134 -21.44 -0.44 -29.93
N CYS A 135 -20.81 -0.12 -28.79
CA CYS A 135 -19.80 -0.98 -28.17
C CYS A 135 -20.34 -2.38 -27.90
N ARG A 136 -21.58 -2.49 -27.37
CA ARG A 136 -22.21 -3.79 -27.11
C ARG A 136 -22.43 -4.59 -28.39
N LYS A 137 -22.91 -3.94 -29.46
CA LYS A 137 -23.09 -4.58 -30.77
C LYS A 137 -21.76 -5.08 -31.35
N ILE A 138 -20.67 -4.36 -31.15
CA ILE A 138 -19.33 -4.79 -31.62
C ILE A 138 -18.91 -6.05 -30.88
N VAL A 139 -19.01 -6.06 -29.54
CA VAL A 139 -18.64 -7.23 -28.72
C VAL A 139 -19.51 -8.44 -29.02
N ASP A 140 -20.83 -8.27 -29.11
CA ASP A 140 -21.75 -9.40 -29.23
C ASP A 140 -21.88 -9.94 -30.66
N LYS A 141 -21.81 -9.06 -31.68
CA LYS A 141 -22.09 -9.44 -33.09
C LYS A 141 -20.87 -9.49 -33.99
N ARG A 142 -19.86 -8.65 -33.74
CA ARG A 142 -18.73 -8.45 -34.68
C ARG A 142 -17.43 -9.09 -34.21
N ALA A 143 -17.16 -9.10 -32.91
CA ALA A 143 -16.02 -9.78 -32.30
C ALA A 143 -16.42 -10.58 -31.04
N PRO A 144 -17.33 -11.57 -31.15
CA PRO A 144 -17.61 -12.45 -30.03
C PRO A 144 -16.35 -13.22 -29.64
N LYS A 145 -16.11 -13.36 -28.33
CA LYS A 145 -14.87 -13.91 -27.72
C LYS A 145 -14.38 -15.24 -28.30
N GLN A 146 -15.28 -16.01 -28.93
CA GLN A 146 -15.02 -17.36 -29.46
C GLN A 146 -14.78 -17.39 -30.98
N SER A 147 -14.93 -16.27 -31.69
CA SER A 147 -14.99 -16.27 -33.16
C SER A 147 -13.65 -16.07 -33.88
N GLY A 148 -12.57 -15.73 -33.17
CA GLY A 148 -11.25 -15.49 -33.77
C GLY A 148 -11.20 -14.35 -34.80
N LYS A 149 -12.25 -13.53 -34.90
CA LYS A 149 -12.36 -12.43 -35.87
C LYS A 149 -11.50 -11.23 -35.45
N ILE A 150 -10.72 -10.70 -36.39
CA ILE A 150 -9.88 -9.51 -36.21
C ILE A 150 -10.65 -8.30 -36.77
N ILE A 151 -10.81 -7.25 -35.97
CA ILE A 151 -11.35 -5.97 -36.41
C ILE A 151 -10.18 -5.05 -36.74
N VAL A 152 -10.08 -4.65 -38.00
CA VAL A 152 -9.15 -3.60 -38.44
C VAL A 152 -9.92 -2.28 -38.46
N MET A 153 -9.43 -1.29 -37.71
CA MET A 153 -9.98 0.07 -37.67
C MET A 153 -8.95 1.02 -38.23
N ASP A 154 -9.37 1.91 -39.12
CA ASP A 154 -8.56 2.99 -39.67
C ASP A 154 -9.09 4.33 -39.13
N ASP A 155 -8.19 5.23 -38.74
CA ASP A 155 -8.54 6.55 -38.20
C ASP A 155 -7.67 7.59 -38.88
N GLU A 156 -8.29 8.45 -39.69
CA GLU A 156 -7.62 9.56 -40.36
C GLU A 156 -7.26 10.62 -39.32
N THR A 157 -6.09 10.47 -38.69
CA THR A 157 -5.57 11.46 -37.76
C THR A 157 -4.93 12.60 -38.57
N SER A 158 -5.53 13.78 -38.58
CA SER A 158 -4.97 14.94 -39.27
C SER A 158 -3.59 15.33 -38.71
N TRP A 159 -2.54 15.18 -39.53
CA TRP A 159 -1.11 15.36 -39.21
C TRP A 159 -0.68 16.76 -38.72
N LEU A 160 -1.59 17.74 -38.67
CA LEU A 160 -1.27 19.15 -38.37
C LEU A 160 -0.75 19.39 -36.93
N LEU A 161 -1.00 18.49 -35.98
CA LEU A 161 -0.53 18.62 -34.59
C LEU A 161 0.84 18.00 -34.31
N ILE A 162 1.33 17.12 -35.19
CA ILE A 162 2.63 16.44 -35.03
C ILE A 162 3.78 17.35 -35.52
N LEU A 163 3.55 18.18 -36.55
CA LEU A 163 4.57 19.09 -37.07
C LEU A 163 4.92 20.22 -36.08
N LEU A 164 3.94 20.74 -35.32
CA LEU A 164 4.19 21.80 -34.33
C LEU A 164 4.98 21.31 -33.10
N THR A 165 4.82 20.05 -32.71
CA THR A 165 5.56 19.47 -31.57
C THR A 165 6.99 19.07 -31.91
N PHE A 166 7.30 18.81 -33.20
CA PHE A 166 8.66 18.52 -33.66
C PHE A 166 9.53 19.79 -33.82
N GLN A 167 8.88 20.93 -34.12
CA GLN A 167 9.56 22.20 -34.32
C GLN A 167 9.99 22.88 -33.00
N GLU A 168 9.32 22.61 -31.88
CA GLU A 168 9.72 23.12 -30.56
C GLU A 168 10.90 22.37 -29.92
N GLN A 169 11.13 21.09 -30.25
CA GLN A 169 12.25 20.33 -29.69
C GLN A 169 13.59 20.56 -30.41
N SER A 170 13.57 21.23 -31.56
CA SER A 170 14.76 21.51 -32.38
C SER A 170 15.38 22.90 -32.14
N ILE A 171 14.84 23.68 -31.20
CA ILE A 171 15.31 25.05 -30.86
C ILE A 171 15.83 25.12 -29.41
N LEU A 172 16.54 24.09 -28.96
CA LEU A 172 17.43 24.20 -27.79
C LEU A 172 18.87 24.14 -28.29
N PRO A 173 19.60 25.27 -28.32
CA PRO A 173 21.03 25.25 -28.65
C PRO A 173 21.81 24.57 -27.53
N LEU A 174 22.77 23.74 -27.93
CA LEU A 174 23.81 23.12 -27.09
C LEU A 174 24.63 24.17 -26.34
#